data_AF-A0A938FP40-F1
#
_entry.id   AF-A0A938FP40-F1
#
_cell.length_a   1.000
_cell.length_b   1.000
_cell.length_c   1.000
_cell.angle_alpha   90.00
_cell.angle_beta   90.00
_cell.angle_gamma   90.00
#
_symmetry.space_group_name_H-M   'P 1'
#
loop_
_entity.id
_entity.type
_entity.pdbx_description
1 polymer ?
#
loop_
_entity_poly.entity_id
_entity_poly.type
_entity_poly.pdbx_seq_one_letter_code
_entity_poly.pdbx_strand_id
1 'polypeptide(L)'
;RIDDFHYYTTFIKYGIGRATYDAAQEIRSGDINRDEGVALVQRFDGEFPTRFADEIFEYLSITEKEFPQAAKMFEQPRIDHAYFNNLADSFRSPHLWSYNDGQWSLRHQVK
;
A
#
# COMPACT_ATOMS: atom_id res chain seq x y z
N ARG A 1 5.84 11.97 -4.78
CA ARG A 1 5.13 12.05 -3.48
C ARG A 1 4.03 10.99 -3.41
N ILE A 2 3.10 10.92 -4.37
CA ILE A 2 2.02 9.91 -4.39
C ILE A 2 2.51 8.48 -4.72
N ASP A 3 3.66 8.36 -5.38
CA ASP A 3 4.25 7.07 -5.80
C ASP A 3 4.33 6.02 -4.67
N ASP A 4 4.71 6.42 -3.46
CA ASP A 4 4.84 5.48 -2.34
C ASP A 4 3.47 4.89 -1.94
N PHE A 5 2.39 5.68 -2.03
CA PHE A 5 1.01 5.21 -1.84
C PHE A 5 0.53 4.35 -3.01
N HIS A 6 0.98 4.61 -4.23
CA HIS A 6 0.70 3.75 -5.37
C HIS A 6 1.25 2.34 -5.13
N TYR A 7 2.51 2.21 -4.69
CA TYR A 7 3.08 0.90 -4.39
C TYR A 7 2.50 0.25 -3.13
N TYR A 8 2.19 1.02 -2.08
CA TYR A 8 1.52 0.49 -0.90
C TYR A 8 0.13 -0.07 -1.25
N THR A 9 -0.70 0.69 -1.97
CA THR A 9 -2.03 0.21 -2.38
C THR A 9 -1.96 -0.95 -3.39
N THR A 10 -0.93 -0.98 -4.24
CA THR A 10 -0.64 -2.14 -5.11
C THR A 10 -0.31 -3.38 -4.29
N PHE A 11 0.51 -3.24 -3.24
CA PHE A 11 0.81 -4.34 -2.32
C PHE A 11 -0.46 -4.84 -1.64
N ILE A 12 -1.29 -3.96 -1.10
CA ILE A 12 -2.59 -4.33 -0.51
C ILE A 12 -3.47 -5.10 -1.50
N LYS A 13 -3.57 -4.63 -2.75
CA LYS A 13 -4.47 -5.19 -3.75
C LYS A 13 -3.98 -6.52 -4.33
N TYR A 14 -2.67 -6.66 -4.56
CA TYR A 14 -2.08 -7.74 -5.36
C TYR A 14 -1.00 -8.56 -4.63
N GLY A 15 -0.57 -8.15 -3.44
CA GLY A 15 0.47 -8.82 -2.67
C GLY A 15 1.89 -8.59 -3.17
N ILE A 16 2.10 -7.62 -4.07
CA ILE A 16 3.41 -7.23 -4.60
C ILE A 16 3.57 -5.71 -4.52
N GLY A 17 4.75 -5.26 -4.11
CA GLY A 17 5.09 -3.85 -3.98
C GLY A 17 6.24 -3.43 -4.89
N ARG A 18 6.84 -2.28 -4.56
CA ARG A 18 7.95 -1.70 -5.31
C ARG A 18 9.16 -2.63 -5.38
N ALA A 19 9.52 -3.25 -4.25
CA ALA A 19 10.70 -4.09 -4.18
C ALA A 19 10.57 -5.33 -5.06
N THR A 20 9.36 -5.89 -5.19
CA THR A 20 9.11 -6.97 -6.16
C THR A 20 9.39 -6.56 -7.60
N TYR A 21 8.92 -5.37 -8.02
CA TYR A 21 9.16 -4.89 -9.38
C TYR A 21 10.63 -4.61 -9.64
N ASP A 22 11.29 -3.90 -8.73
CA ASP A 22 12.70 -3.51 -8.88
C ASP A 22 13.59 -4.75 -8.83
N ALA A 23 13.43 -5.63 -7.85
CA ALA A 23 14.22 -6.86 -7.75
C ALA A 23 14.06 -7.76 -8.99
N ALA A 24 12.84 -7.85 -9.57
CA ALA A 24 12.64 -8.62 -10.80
C ALA A 24 13.40 -8.03 -12.00
N GLN A 25 13.52 -6.71 -12.09
CA GLN A 25 14.32 -6.06 -13.14
C GLN A 25 15.83 -6.31 -12.92
N GLU A 26 16.33 -6.11 -11.70
CA GLU A 26 17.75 -6.29 -11.38
C GLU A 26 18.20 -7.76 -11.57
N ILE A 27 17.35 -8.74 -11.23
CA ILE A 27 17.61 -10.16 -11.52
C ILE A 27 17.70 -10.41 -13.04
N ARG A 28 16.82 -9.78 -13.82
CA ARG A 28 16.82 -9.93 -15.28
C ARG A 28 18.06 -9.31 -15.92
N SER A 29 18.54 -8.20 -15.38
CA SER A 29 19.77 -7.54 -15.82
C SER A 29 21.03 -8.31 -15.40
N GLY A 30 20.93 -9.16 -14.37
CA GLY A 30 22.04 -9.93 -13.83
C GLY A 30 22.82 -9.18 -12.73
N ASP A 31 22.27 -8.08 -12.22
CA ASP A 31 22.90 -7.23 -11.19
C ASP A 31 22.75 -7.82 -9.78
N ILE A 32 21.65 -8.56 -9.53
CA ILE A 32 21.44 -9.33 -8.31
C ILE A 32 20.98 -10.75 -8.64
N ASN A 33 21.19 -11.68 -7.71
CA ASN A 33 20.65 -13.02 -7.80
C ASN A 33 19.24 -13.13 -7.17
N ARG A 34 18.60 -14.29 -7.36
CA ARG A 34 17.24 -14.52 -6.88
C ARG A 34 17.10 -14.43 -5.36
N ASP A 35 18.09 -14.91 -4.62
CA ASP A 35 18.05 -14.94 -3.15
C ASP A 35 18.18 -13.53 -2.57
N GLU A 36 19.01 -12.69 -3.19
CA GLU A 36 19.10 -11.25 -2.88
C GLU A 36 17.77 -10.54 -3.16
N GLY A 37 17.14 -10.82 -4.30
CA GLY A 37 15.82 -10.27 -4.63
C GLY A 37 14.73 -10.67 -3.64
N VAL A 38 14.69 -11.94 -3.24
CA VAL A 38 13.74 -12.44 -2.22
C VAL A 38 13.94 -11.70 -0.90
N ALA A 39 15.19 -11.51 -0.47
CA ALA A 39 15.51 -10.79 0.76
C ALA A 39 15.06 -9.32 0.74
N LEU A 40 15.21 -8.63 -0.41
CA LEU A 40 14.72 -7.26 -0.60
C LEU A 40 13.19 -7.20 -0.53
N VAL A 41 12.50 -8.11 -1.21
CA VAL A 41 11.03 -8.18 -1.18
C VAL A 41 10.52 -8.39 0.24
N GLN A 42 11.06 -9.35 0.97
CA GLN A 42 10.63 -9.63 2.36
C GLN A 42 10.88 -8.47 3.31
N ARG A 43 11.89 -7.64 3.02
CA ARG A 43 12.25 -6.50 3.86
C ARG A 43 11.41 -5.25 3.58
N PHE A 44 11.07 -4.99 2.32
CA PHE A 44 10.56 -3.68 1.89
C PHE A 44 9.13 -3.69 1.33
N ASP A 45 8.64 -4.82 0.81
CA ASP A 45 7.26 -4.84 0.32
C ASP A 45 6.26 -4.72 1.47
N GLY A 46 5.35 -3.75 1.34
CA GLY A 46 4.33 -3.46 2.34
C GLY A 46 4.72 -2.42 3.38
N GLU A 47 5.89 -1.79 3.27
CA GLU A 47 6.24 -0.65 4.11
C GLU A 47 5.25 0.50 3.92
N PHE A 48 4.75 1.06 5.03
CA PHE A 48 3.79 2.15 4.98
C PHE A 48 4.47 3.48 4.60
N PRO A 49 3.92 4.25 3.64
CA PRO A 49 4.52 5.49 3.12
C PRO A 49 4.38 6.67 4.08
N THR A 50 5.09 6.63 5.21
CA THR A 50 4.93 7.60 6.31
C THR A 50 5.39 9.02 5.95
N ARG A 51 6.42 9.15 5.11
CA ARG A 51 7.15 10.42 4.89
C ARG A 51 6.27 11.59 4.46
N PHE A 52 5.24 11.34 3.64
CA PHE A 52 4.34 12.36 3.11
C PHE A 52 2.87 12.02 3.35
N ALA A 53 2.58 11.14 4.32
CA ALA A 53 1.22 10.67 4.57
C ALA A 53 0.26 11.81 4.89
N ASP A 54 0.63 12.70 5.81
CA ASP A 54 -0.21 13.83 6.22
C ASP A 54 -0.49 14.80 5.07
N GLU A 55 0.54 15.13 4.27
CA GLU A 55 0.37 15.98 3.08
C GLU A 55 -0.59 15.36 2.06
N ILE A 56 -0.51 14.04 1.86
CA ILE A 56 -1.35 13.31 0.92
C ILE A 56 -2.78 13.21 1.44
N PHE A 57 -2.98 12.91 2.72
CA PHE A 57 -4.30 12.83 3.32
C PHE A 57 -5.01 14.17 3.32
N GLU A 58 -4.29 15.26 3.57
CA GLU A 58 -4.85 16.61 3.42
C GLU A 58 -5.21 16.87 1.95
N TYR A 59 -4.31 16.57 1.00
CA TYR A 59 -4.55 16.75 -0.43
C TYR A 59 -5.76 15.96 -0.96
N LEU A 60 -5.98 14.74 -0.45
CA LEU A 60 -7.10 13.88 -0.85
C LEU A 60 -8.40 14.20 -0.11
N SER A 61 -8.36 15.00 0.95
CA SER A 61 -9.54 15.38 1.71
C SER A 61 -10.38 16.40 0.95
N ILE A 62 -11.70 16.25 1.05
CA ILE A 62 -12.71 17.14 0.47
C ILE A 62 -13.45 17.78 1.64
N THR A 63 -12.84 18.76 2.28
CA THR A 63 -13.40 19.35 3.50
C THR A 63 -14.69 20.13 3.21
N GLU A 64 -15.65 20.15 4.14
CA GLU A 64 -16.89 20.91 3.97
C GLU A 64 -16.65 22.42 3.83
N LYS A 65 -15.58 22.92 4.43
CA LYS A 65 -15.18 24.33 4.38
C LYS A 65 -14.81 24.76 2.96
N GLU A 66 -14.10 23.89 2.23
CA GLU A 66 -13.61 24.18 0.88
C GLU A 66 -14.61 23.71 -0.18
N PHE A 67 -15.32 22.62 0.08
CA PHE A 67 -16.19 21.93 -0.87
C PHE A 67 -17.55 21.52 -0.26
N PRO A 68 -18.42 22.47 0.09
CA PRO A 68 -19.64 22.21 0.88
C PRO A 68 -20.66 21.29 0.20
N GLN A 69 -20.66 21.21 -1.14
CA GLN A 69 -21.55 20.32 -1.88
C GLN A 69 -20.90 18.95 -2.13
N ALA A 70 -19.63 18.92 -2.50
CA ALA A 70 -18.93 17.68 -2.80
C ALA A 70 -18.69 16.84 -1.54
N ALA A 71 -18.36 17.47 -0.41
CA ALA A 71 -18.14 16.77 0.87
C ALA A 71 -19.32 15.88 1.27
N LYS A 72 -20.56 16.29 0.98
CA LYS A 72 -21.79 15.53 1.26
C LYS A 72 -21.94 14.24 0.44
N MET A 73 -21.12 14.05 -0.58
CA MET A 73 -21.14 12.88 -1.46
C MET A 73 -20.20 11.76 -0.98
N PHE A 74 -19.38 12.03 0.06
CA PHE A 74 -18.42 11.07 0.60
C PHE A 74 -18.84 10.64 2.00
N GLU A 75 -18.65 9.36 2.31
CA GLU A 75 -18.88 8.81 3.67
C GLU A 75 -18.01 9.53 4.70
N GLN A 76 -16.72 9.72 4.37
CA GLN A 76 -15.78 10.46 5.19
C GLN A 76 -15.07 11.52 4.33
N PRO A 77 -15.42 12.81 4.48
CA PRO A 77 -14.84 13.88 3.67
C PRO A 77 -13.36 14.16 3.98
N ARG A 78 -12.91 13.84 5.20
CA ARG A 78 -11.51 13.99 5.61
C ARG A 78 -10.83 12.63 5.73
N ILE A 79 -9.77 12.41 4.96
CA ILE A 79 -8.96 11.20 5.06
C ILE A 79 -8.01 11.35 6.26
N ASP A 80 -8.00 10.34 7.11
CA ASP A 80 -7.00 10.16 8.15
C ASP A 80 -6.39 8.74 8.07
N HIS A 81 -5.39 8.47 8.91
CA HIS A 81 -4.74 7.16 8.95
C HIS A 81 -5.72 6.01 9.23
N ALA A 82 -6.69 6.21 10.14
CA ALA A 82 -7.60 5.16 10.55
C ALA A 82 -8.55 4.80 9.40
N TYR A 83 -9.17 5.81 8.78
CA TYR A 83 -10.03 5.63 7.62
C TYR A 83 -9.27 5.01 6.44
N PHE A 84 -8.08 5.52 6.14
CA PHE A 84 -7.26 4.97 5.05
C PHE A 84 -6.92 3.50 5.27
N ASN A 85 -6.51 3.11 6.49
CA ASN A 85 -6.17 1.73 6.80
C ASN A 85 -7.40 0.81 6.73
N ASN A 86 -8.55 1.25 7.26
CA ASN A 86 -9.80 0.48 7.18
C ASN A 86 -10.24 0.27 5.72
N LEU A 87 -10.16 1.32 4.91
CA LEU A 87 -10.48 1.25 3.48
C LEU A 87 -9.50 0.32 2.76
N ALA A 88 -8.20 0.46 2.98
CA ALA A 88 -7.17 -0.40 2.41
C ALA A 88 -7.42 -1.87 2.75
N ASP A 89 -7.73 -2.17 4.02
CA ASP A 89 -8.01 -3.53 4.46
C ASP A 89 -9.23 -4.15 3.76
N SER A 90 -10.24 -3.36 3.40
CA SER A 90 -11.38 -3.86 2.59
C SER A 90 -10.99 -4.33 1.18
N PHE A 91 -9.84 -3.88 0.66
CA PHE A 91 -9.32 -4.28 -0.65
C PHE A 91 -8.40 -5.50 -0.61
N ARG A 92 -8.08 -6.01 0.59
CA ARG A 92 -7.31 -7.24 0.74
C ARG A 92 -8.15 -8.44 0.32
N SER A 93 -7.82 -9.01 -0.83
CA SER A 93 -8.61 -10.13 -1.33
C SER A 93 -8.38 -11.42 -0.50
N PRO A 94 -9.44 -12.16 -0.13
CA PRO A 94 -9.33 -13.37 0.70
C PRO A 94 -8.47 -14.48 0.09
N HIS A 95 -8.26 -14.50 -1.23
CA HIS A 95 -7.42 -15.48 -1.90
C HIS A 95 -5.91 -15.17 -1.81
N LEU A 96 -5.54 -13.93 -1.51
CA LEU A 96 -4.14 -13.51 -1.32
C LEU A 96 -3.79 -13.39 0.17
N TRP A 97 -4.74 -12.88 0.95
CA TRP A 97 -4.52 -12.48 2.34
C TRP A 97 -5.19 -13.42 3.34
N SER A 98 -4.51 -13.60 4.47
CA SER A 98 -5.06 -14.18 5.70
C SER A 98 -4.91 -13.18 6.84
N TYR A 99 -5.90 -13.12 7.72
CA TYR A 99 -5.87 -12.33 8.94
C TYR A 99 -5.88 -13.28 10.14
N ASN A 100 -4.78 -13.33 10.88
CA ASN A 100 -4.61 -14.16 12.07
C ASN A 100 -3.95 -13.33 13.17
N ASP A 101 -4.37 -13.52 14.42
CA ASP A 101 -3.77 -12.87 15.61
C ASP A 101 -3.63 -11.34 15.49
N GLY A 102 -4.59 -10.70 14.84
CA GLY A 102 -4.59 -9.24 14.65
C GLY A 102 -3.70 -8.74 13.52
N GLN A 103 -3.10 -9.63 12.72
CA GLN A 103 -2.14 -9.27 11.67
C GLN A 103 -2.53 -9.85 10.31
N TRP A 104 -2.31 -9.04 9.26
CA TRP A 104 -2.44 -9.47 7.87
C TRP A 104 -1.14 -10.12 7.38
N SER A 105 -1.27 -11.27 6.74
CA SER A 105 -0.16 -11.96 6.08
C SER A 105 -0.58 -12.48 4.70
N LEU A 106 0.38 -12.52 3.78
CA LEU A 106 0.18 -13.15 2.48
C LEU A 106 0.15 -14.67 2.66
N ARG A 107 -0.81 -15.33 2.02
CA ARG A 107 -0.91 -16.80 2.01
C ARG A 107 0.29 -17.46 1.33
N HIS A 108 0.82 -16.79 0.31
CA HIS A 108 1.99 -17.23 -0.44
C HIS A 108 2.96 -16.06 -0.60
N GLN A 109 4.09 -16.14 0.09
CA GLN A 109 5.20 -15.22 -0.11
C GLN A 109 6.23 -15.84 -1.06
N VAL A 110 6.91 -14.98 -1.81
CA VAL A 110 8.10 -15.35 -2.57
C VAL A 110 9.16 -15.91 -1.59
N LYS A 111 9.63 -17.12 -1.92
CA LYS A 111 10.70 -17.85 -1.26
C LYS A 111 11.89 -17.92 -2.19
#